data_AF-A0AAD1T8L2-F1
#
_entry.id   AF-A0AAD1T8L2-F1
#
_cell.length_a   1.000
_cell.length_b   1.000
_cell.length_c   1.000
_cell.angle_alpha   90.00
_cell.angle_beta   90.00
_cell.angle_gamma   90.00
#
_symmetry.space_group_name_H-M   'P 1'
#
loop_
_entity.id
_entity.type
_entity.pdbx_description
1 polymer ?
#
loop_
_entity_poly.entity_id
_entity_poly.type
_entity_poly.pdbx_seq_one_letter_code
_entity_poly.pdbx_strand_id
1 'polypeptide(L)'
;MVLNGPYFKETMPLCRVVYQITSDSDEEDLIHDDEDQSFLLEAVDSVTQEVIIEHPDPSSSTLPSSSTNLACTALPVKPLMFYGLPKRKCTLQTSAVNSEEREQLPLPKKSWKRGATKVITNTTEYDYGQVNLKLDDSADIDAVEVFEQASDFSTLVSLVVEQSELYMKEKGIPFQTNEDELRAFFGICLVMGYHVLPSIRDYWSTQPDLPVPVIANTMSRARIEAIRSALHFTNNEDMLPRTHPQCDRAFKVRPLIEHFNRCFQAVRNPSKQQSIDEHLIKYKGQNIMKQYIRNKPVKWGFKLWCRCDAISGYLYQFGIYTGRKTDT
;
A
#
# COMPACT_ATOMS: atom_id res chain seq x y z
N MET A 1 -10.46 19.09 21.09
CA MET A 1 -9.13 19.56 20.67
C MET A 1 -9.23 19.97 19.21
N VAL A 2 -9.46 21.25 18.96
CA VAL A 2 -9.83 21.82 17.66
C VAL A 2 -8.54 22.06 16.86
N LEU A 3 -8.32 21.30 15.79
CA LEU A 3 -7.19 21.49 14.89
C LEU A 3 -7.53 22.54 13.82
N ASN A 4 -7.48 23.81 14.21
CA ASN A 4 -7.35 24.92 13.27
C ASN A 4 -5.85 25.18 13.08
N GLY A 5 -5.27 24.60 12.03
CA GLY A 5 -3.93 24.95 11.55
C GLY A 5 -4.06 25.64 10.18
N PRO A 6 -3.60 26.88 10.02
CA PRO A 6 -3.70 27.59 8.75
C PRO A 6 -2.53 27.22 7.82
N TYR A 7 -2.76 27.39 6.51
CA TYR A 7 -1.78 27.40 5.42
C TYR A 7 -1.31 26.03 4.88
N PHE A 8 -2.13 25.48 3.97
CA PHE A 8 -1.66 24.68 2.84
C PHE A 8 -1.10 25.65 1.78
N LYS A 9 0.06 26.26 2.05
CA LYS A 9 0.83 27.01 1.04
C LYS A 9 1.88 26.07 0.48
N GLU A 10 1.63 25.60 -0.73
CA GLU A 10 2.53 25.24 -1.82
C GLU A 10 1.77 24.27 -2.72
N THR A 11 1.19 24.82 -3.78
CA THR A 11 0.99 24.08 -5.03
C THR A 11 2.27 23.34 -5.33
N MET A 12 2.26 22.01 -5.31
CA MET A 12 3.31 21.27 -6.00
C MET A 12 3.01 21.42 -7.49
N PRO A 13 3.79 22.20 -8.26
CA PRO A 13 3.83 21.90 -9.67
C PRO A 13 4.26 20.44 -9.80
N LEU A 14 3.66 19.71 -10.74
CA LEU A 14 4.31 18.56 -11.36
C LEU A 14 5.58 19.08 -12.06
N CYS A 15 6.57 19.51 -11.27
CA CYS A 15 7.89 19.81 -11.73
C CYS A 15 8.56 18.46 -11.95
N ARG A 16 8.76 18.14 -13.22
CA ARG A 16 9.76 17.19 -13.68
C ARG A 16 11.12 17.66 -13.17
N VAL A 17 11.45 17.37 -11.92
CA VAL A 17 12.80 17.56 -11.39
C VAL A 17 13.62 16.37 -11.88
N VAL A 18 14.27 16.56 -13.02
CA VAL A 18 15.38 15.70 -13.41
C VAL A 18 16.51 16.00 -12.42
N TYR A 19 16.69 15.16 -11.41
CA TYR A 19 17.93 15.20 -10.64
C TYR A 19 19.04 14.66 -11.54
N GLN A 20 19.83 15.58 -12.11
CA GLN A 20 21.21 15.24 -12.47
C GLN A 20 21.91 14.89 -11.16
N ILE A 21 22.33 13.63 -11.06
CA ILE A 21 23.19 13.17 -9.96
C ILE A 21 24.55 13.87 -10.15
N THR A 22 24.79 14.95 -9.42
CA THR A 22 26.15 15.41 -9.16
C THR A 22 26.65 14.64 -7.95
N SER A 23 27.64 13.79 -8.20
CA SER A 23 28.43 13.17 -7.15
C SER A 23 29.14 14.27 -6.38
N ASP A 24 28.67 14.59 -5.18
CA ASP A 24 29.56 15.11 -4.16
C ASP A 24 29.20 14.48 -2.82
N SER A 25 30.24 13.87 -2.29
CA SER A 25 30.41 13.19 -1.01
C SER A 25 29.86 13.99 0.16
N ASP A 26 29.10 13.31 1.01
CA ASP A 26 29.51 13.12 2.41
C ASP A 26 28.90 11.80 2.92
N GLU A 27 29.79 10.95 3.42
CA GLU A 27 29.47 9.69 4.08
C GLU A 27 28.64 9.97 5.34
N GLU A 28 27.35 9.69 5.29
CA GLU A 28 26.70 9.07 6.43
C GLU A 28 26.24 7.69 5.99
N ASP A 29 26.73 6.66 6.68
CA ASP A 29 26.12 5.34 6.65
C ASP A 29 24.63 5.54 6.92
N LEU A 30 23.81 5.44 5.86
CA LEU A 30 22.39 5.18 5.98
C LEU A 30 22.29 3.85 6.73
N ILE A 31 22.23 3.92 8.05
CA ILE A 31 21.92 2.80 8.91
C ILE A 31 20.49 2.41 8.52
N HIS A 32 20.39 1.49 7.55
CA HIS A 32 19.18 0.75 7.29
C HIS A 32 18.88 -0.01 8.58
N ASP A 33 17.91 0.47 9.34
CA ASP A 33 17.44 -0.27 10.49
C ASP A 33 16.72 -1.55 10.04
N ASP A 34 16.41 -2.45 10.97
CA ASP A 34 15.82 -3.75 10.61
C ASP A 34 14.46 -3.61 9.94
N GLU A 35 13.73 -2.50 10.16
CA GLU A 35 12.50 -2.21 9.40
C GLU A 35 12.84 -1.89 7.94
N ASP A 36 13.83 -1.03 7.69
CA ASP A 36 14.30 -0.70 6.35
C ASP A 36 14.76 -1.96 5.60
N GLN A 37 15.51 -2.85 6.26
CA GLN A 37 15.93 -4.12 5.67
C GLN A 37 14.76 -5.07 5.44
N SER A 38 13.80 -5.16 6.38
CA SER A 38 12.64 -6.04 6.25
C SER A 38 11.75 -5.67 5.08
N PHE A 39 11.48 -4.37 4.87
CA PHE A 39 10.69 -3.90 3.75
C PHE A 39 11.41 -4.16 2.43
N LEU A 40 12.73 -3.93 2.37
CA LEU A 40 13.55 -4.24 1.19
C LEU A 40 13.55 -5.74 0.89
N LEU A 41 13.60 -6.61 1.89
CA LEU A 41 13.57 -8.06 1.72
C LEU A 41 12.19 -8.54 1.23
N GLU A 42 11.10 -8.07 1.83
CA GLU A 42 9.72 -8.37 1.39
C GLU A 42 9.48 -7.90 -0.05
N ALA A 43 9.95 -6.70 -0.38
CA ALA A 43 9.88 -6.14 -1.72
C ALA A 43 10.67 -6.96 -2.74
N VAL A 44 11.81 -7.52 -2.36
CA VAL A 44 12.63 -8.37 -3.23
C VAL A 44 12.00 -9.76 -3.39
N ASP A 45 11.52 -10.37 -2.32
CA ASP A 45 10.93 -11.71 -2.35
C ASP A 45 9.67 -11.75 -3.24
N SER A 46 8.83 -10.72 -3.14
CA SER A 46 7.63 -10.57 -3.98
C SER A 46 7.92 -10.27 -5.46
N VAL A 47 9.12 -9.82 -5.82
CA VAL A 47 9.56 -9.69 -7.22
C VAL A 47 10.20 -10.99 -7.73
N THR A 48 10.73 -11.82 -6.83
CA THR A 48 11.40 -13.08 -7.18
C THR A 48 10.51 -14.32 -7.15
N GLN A 49 9.26 -14.21 -6.68
CA GLN A 49 8.29 -15.29 -6.82
C GLN A 49 7.89 -15.43 -8.30
N GLU A 50 8.31 -16.57 -8.87
CA GLU A 50 8.15 -17.05 -10.26
C GLU A 50 9.16 -16.54 -11.30
N VAL A 51 10.34 -17.16 -11.29
CA VAL A 51 10.98 -17.60 -12.54
C VAL A 51 11.06 -19.13 -12.50
N ILE A 52 10.01 -19.80 -12.98
CA ILE A 52 10.13 -21.22 -13.35
C ILE A 52 10.88 -21.22 -14.68
N ILE A 53 12.19 -21.47 -14.64
CA ILE A 53 12.93 -21.84 -15.84
C ILE A 53 12.63 -23.32 -16.06
N GLU A 54 11.62 -23.64 -16.85
CA GLU A 54 11.52 -24.99 -17.42
C GLU A 54 12.72 -25.19 -18.34
N HIS A 55 13.61 -26.10 -17.94
CA HIS A 55 14.66 -26.58 -18.82
C HIS A 55 14.00 -27.39 -19.96
N PRO A 56 14.35 -27.15 -21.23
CA PRO A 56 13.83 -27.97 -22.31
C PRO A 56 14.42 -29.38 -22.19
N ASP A 57 13.57 -30.37 -21.93
CA ASP A 57 13.97 -31.77 -21.99
C ASP A 57 14.32 -32.14 -23.45
N PRO A 58 15.53 -32.67 -23.71
CA PRO A 58 15.89 -33.14 -25.03
C PRO A 58 15.35 -34.57 -25.20
N SER A 59 14.57 -34.76 -26.26
CA SER A 59 14.14 -36.03 -26.85
C SER A 59 13.04 -36.83 -26.14
N SER A 60 11.84 -36.87 -26.73
CA SER A 60 11.49 -37.97 -27.64
C SER A 60 10.09 -37.79 -28.22
N SER A 61 10.03 -38.01 -29.52
CA SER A 61 8.83 -38.19 -30.35
C SER A 61 7.95 -39.34 -29.85
N THR A 62 6.63 -39.15 -29.78
CA THR A 62 5.61 -39.96 -30.50
C THR A 62 4.18 -39.52 -30.16
N LEU A 63 3.37 -39.30 -31.19
CA LEU A 63 1.89 -39.35 -31.19
C LEU A 63 1.46 -40.84 -31.31
N PRO A 64 0.26 -41.28 -30.82
CA PRO A 64 -1.01 -40.96 -31.50
C PRO A 64 -2.30 -40.80 -30.65
N SER A 65 -3.30 -40.28 -31.36
CA SER A 65 -4.75 -40.09 -31.17
C SER A 65 -5.57 -41.04 -30.27
N SER A 66 -6.59 -40.52 -29.54
CA SER A 66 -8.05 -40.54 -29.89
C SER A 66 -9.00 -40.48 -28.67
N SER A 67 -9.94 -39.51 -28.70
CA SER A 67 -11.34 -39.46 -28.19
C SER A 67 -11.82 -40.28 -26.97
N THR A 68 -12.45 -39.63 -25.98
CA THR A 68 -13.93 -39.53 -25.79
C THR A 68 -14.31 -38.78 -24.48
N ASN A 69 -15.48 -38.15 -24.49
CA ASN A 69 -16.13 -37.34 -23.44
C ASN A 69 -16.55 -38.14 -22.18
N LEU A 70 -16.70 -37.48 -21.02
CA LEU A 70 -17.93 -37.54 -20.19
C LEU A 70 -17.96 -36.47 -19.07
N ALA A 71 -19.18 -36.15 -18.62
CA ALA A 71 -19.63 -34.90 -18.03
C ALA A 71 -19.74 -34.84 -16.49
N CYS A 72 -20.08 -33.64 -16.02
CA CYS A 72 -20.47 -33.15 -14.68
C CYS A 72 -21.27 -34.10 -13.77
N THR A 73 -21.12 -33.93 -12.45
CA THR A 73 -22.22 -33.80 -11.47
C THR A 73 -21.71 -33.23 -10.13
N ALA A 74 -22.61 -32.59 -9.38
CA ALA A 74 -22.33 -31.72 -8.25
C ALA A 74 -22.96 -32.18 -6.92
N LEU A 75 -22.42 -31.63 -5.80
CA LEU A 75 -22.99 -31.42 -4.44
C LEU A 75 -22.95 -32.61 -3.43
N PRO A 76 -23.14 -32.44 -2.07
CA PRO A 76 -22.98 -31.26 -1.15
C PRO A 76 -22.37 -31.52 0.28
N VAL A 77 -21.96 -30.44 0.99
CA VAL A 77 -22.19 -30.06 2.44
C VAL A 77 -21.41 -30.65 3.67
N LYS A 78 -20.61 -29.74 4.28
CA LYS A 78 -20.37 -29.36 5.73
C LYS A 78 -19.74 -30.36 6.76
N PRO A 79 -19.47 -29.94 8.04
CA PRO A 79 -18.22 -29.32 8.53
C PRO A 79 -17.59 -30.10 9.71
N LEU A 80 -16.30 -29.91 10.03
CA LEU A 80 -15.69 -30.55 11.21
C LEU A 80 -15.15 -29.53 12.22
N MET A 81 -15.84 -29.47 13.35
CA MET A 81 -15.47 -28.81 14.61
C MET A 81 -14.37 -29.59 15.34
N PHE A 82 -13.58 -28.84 16.10
CA PHE A 82 -12.57 -29.26 17.08
C PHE A 82 -13.11 -30.21 18.17
N TYR A 83 -12.33 -31.24 18.52
CA TYR A 83 -12.09 -31.69 19.90
C TYR A 83 -10.68 -32.32 20.02
N GLY A 84 -9.97 -32.00 21.11
CA GLY A 84 -8.60 -32.43 21.36
C GLY A 84 -8.44 -33.72 22.17
N LEU A 85 -7.18 -33.94 22.58
CA LEU A 85 -6.58 -34.96 23.50
C LEU A 85 -5.74 -36.04 22.78
N PRO A 86 -4.78 -36.71 23.45
CA PRO A 86 -3.77 -36.22 24.40
C PRO A 86 -2.35 -36.78 24.10
N LYS A 87 -1.32 -36.16 24.72
CA LYS A 87 0.10 -36.58 24.67
C LYS A 87 0.32 -37.99 25.25
N ARG A 88 1.02 -38.87 24.52
CA ARG A 88 1.82 -39.97 25.11
C ARG A 88 3.16 -40.13 24.37
N LYS A 89 4.24 -40.18 25.15
CA LYS A 89 5.62 -40.45 24.74
C LYS A 89 5.76 -41.90 24.29
N CYS A 90 6.47 -42.14 23.19
CA CYS A 90 7.07 -43.44 22.91
C CYS A 90 8.51 -43.20 22.44
N THR A 91 9.46 -43.70 23.22
CA THR A 91 10.89 -43.70 22.91
C THR A 91 11.19 -45.02 22.21
N LEU A 92 11.75 -44.96 21.00
CA LEU A 92 12.40 -46.12 20.36
C LEU A 92 13.80 -45.70 19.92
N GLN A 93 14.76 -46.52 20.33
CA GLN A 93 16.19 -46.35 20.09
C GLN A 93 16.55 -46.62 18.64
N THR A 94 17.58 -45.87 18.22
CA THR A 94 18.24 -45.79 16.92
C THR A 94 18.90 -47.08 16.44
N SER A 95 18.74 -47.36 15.15
CA SER A 95 19.77 -48.01 14.32
C SER A 95 19.75 -47.38 12.93
N ALA A 96 20.91 -46.91 12.49
CA ALA A 96 21.12 -46.01 11.35
C ALA A 96 20.83 -46.65 9.99
N VAL A 97 20.13 -45.90 9.13
CA VAL A 97 20.18 -46.01 7.67
C VAL A 97 20.26 -44.57 7.14
N ASN A 98 21.22 -44.33 6.25
CA ASN A 98 21.61 -43.03 5.71
C ASN A 98 20.42 -42.14 5.35
N SER A 99 20.41 -40.93 5.91
CA SER A 99 19.63 -39.82 5.39
C SER A 99 20.43 -39.23 4.23
N GLU A 100 19.86 -39.27 3.03
CA GLU A 100 20.31 -38.37 1.96
C GLU A 100 20.04 -36.94 2.45
N GLU A 101 21.11 -36.22 2.75
CA GLU A 101 21.09 -34.78 2.96
C GLU A 101 20.49 -34.13 1.72
N ARG A 102 19.28 -33.60 1.83
CA ARG A 102 18.81 -32.58 0.89
C ARG A 102 19.66 -31.35 1.15
N GLU A 103 20.71 -31.17 0.35
CA GLU A 103 21.44 -29.91 0.25
C GLU A 103 20.43 -28.79 -0.02
N GLN A 104 20.14 -27.99 1.01
CA GLN A 104 19.61 -26.64 0.78
C GLN A 104 20.73 -25.85 0.12
N LEU A 105 20.64 -25.70 -1.20
CA LEU A 105 21.51 -24.80 -1.95
C LEU A 105 21.48 -23.43 -1.24
N PRO A 106 22.64 -22.89 -0.82
CA PRO A 106 22.68 -21.61 -0.13
C PRO A 106 22.09 -20.55 -1.07
N LEU A 107 21.07 -19.84 -0.59
CA LEU A 107 20.53 -18.66 -1.28
C LEU A 107 21.71 -17.73 -1.60
N PRO A 108 21.80 -17.19 -2.82
CA PRO A 108 22.91 -16.34 -3.20
C PRO A 108 22.99 -15.16 -2.24
N LYS A 109 24.14 -14.98 -1.58
CA LYS A 109 24.42 -13.82 -0.74
C LYS A 109 24.38 -12.56 -1.61
N LYS A 110 23.25 -11.86 -1.60
CA LYS A 110 23.08 -10.57 -2.28
C LYS A 110 23.96 -9.56 -1.53
N SER A 111 24.91 -8.95 -2.24
CA SER A 111 25.80 -7.91 -1.70
C SER A 111 25.60 -6.63 -2.48
N TRP A 112 25.38 -5.53 -1.77
CA TRP A 112 25.29 -4.21 -2.36
C TRP A 112 26.66 -3.81 -2.91
N LYS A 113 26.74 -3.50 -4.20
CA LYS A 113 27.95 -2.95 -4.80
C LYS A 113 27.85 -1.43 -4.83
N ARG A 114 28.77 -0.74 -4.15
CA ARG A 114 28.98 0.71 -4.35
C ARG A 114 29.86 0.91 -5.58
N GLY A 115 29.33 1.62 -6.58
CA GLY A 115 30.07 2.00 -7.78
C GLY A 115 29.14 2.53 -8.87
N ALA A 116 29.63 3.48 -9.68
CA ALA A 116 28.94 3.88 -10.90
C ALA A 116 28.96 2.69 -11.87
N THR A 117 27.87 1.94 -11.92
CA THR A 117 27.66 0.99 -13.02
C THR A 117 27.64 1.81 -14.30
N LYS A 118 28.47 1.46 -15.29
CA LYS A 118 28.30 1.97 -16.65
C LYS A 118 26.90 1.54 -17.09
N VAL A 119 25.93 2.44 -16.95
CA VAL A 119 24.59 2.24 -17.50
C VAL A 119 24.77 2.35 -18.99
N ILE A 120 24.94 1.19 -19.64
CA ILE A 120 24.74 1.10 -21.08
C ILE A 120 23.23 1.31 -21.24
N THR A 121 22.81 2.55 -21.50
CA THR A 121 21.44 2.85 -21.90
C THR A 121 21.27 2.36 -23.34
N ASN A 122 21.22 1.05 -23.51
CA ASN A 122 20.56 0.52 -24.68
C ASN A 122 19.10 0.96 -24.54
N THR A 123 18.57 1.61 -25.57
CA THR A 123 17.14 1.89 -25.69
C THR A 123 16.41 0.57 -25.89
N THR A 124 16.41 -0.29 -24.87
CA THR A 124 15.52 -1.44 -24.83
C THR A 124 14.11 -0.90 -24.67
N GLU A 125 13.22 -1.37 -25.52
CA GLU A 125 11.78 -1.20 -25.38
C GLU A 125 11.39 -1.63 -23.95
N TYR A 126 10.86 -0.69 -23.18
CA TYR A 126 10.47 -0.95 -21.80
C TYR A 126 9.14 -1.71 -21.82
N ASP A 127 9.19 -2.98 -21.47
CA ASP A 127 7.99 -3.79 -21.33
C ASP A 127 7.24 -3.36 -20.07
N TYR A 128 6.23 -2.52 -20.27
CA TYR A 128 5.35 -2.08 -19.20
C TYR A 128 4.64 -3.30 -18.62
N GLY A 129 4.63 -3.42 -17.29
CA GLY A 129 3.87 -4.46 -16.62
C GLY A 129 2.40 -4.41 -17.06
N GLN A 130 1.85 -5.59 -17.39
CA GLN A 130 0.46 -5.76 -17.85
C GLN A 130 -0.50 -5.11 -16.86
N VAL A 131 -1.45 -4.33 -17.39
CA VAL A 131 -2.54 -3.73 -16.63
C VAL A 131 -3.70 -4.71 -16.59
N ASN A 132 -4.15 -5.04 -15.39
CA ASN A 132 -5.19 -6.02 -15.10
C ASN A 132 -6.50 -5.33 -14.73
N LEU A 133 -6.92 -4.34 -15.53
CA LEU A 133 -8.21 -3.67 -15.39
C LEU A 133 -9.20 -4.23 -16.41
N LYS A 134 -10.46 -4.34 -16.02
CA LYS A 134 -11.54 -4.82 -16.89
C LYS A 134 -12.24 -3.60 -17.47
N LEU A 135 -11.62 -2.99 -18.46
CA LEU A 135 -12.18 -1.83 -19.16
C LEU A 135 -12.73 -2.29 -20.50
N ASP A 136 -13.84 -1.70 -20.93
CA ASP A 136 -14.34 -1.92 -22.28
C ASP A 136 -13.36 -1.31 -23.30
N ASP A 137 -13.04 -2.04 -24.37
CA ASP A 137 -12.15 -1.58 -25.46
C ASP A 137 -12.72 -0.40 -26.29
N SER A 138 -13.79 0.24 -25.81
CA SER A 138 -14.37 1.43 -26.42
C SER A 138 -13.42 2.63 -26.29
N ALA A 139 -13.46 3.53 -27.27
CA ALA A 139 -12.47 4.61 -27.42
C ALA A 139 -12.42 5.64 -26.27
N ASP A 140 -13.36 5.60 -25.32
CA ASP A 140 -13.46 6.55 -24.22
C ASP A 140 -13.40 5.82 -22.87
N ILE A 141 -12.18 5.65 -22.35
CA ILE A 141 -11.96 5.13 -20.99
C ILE A 141 -12.40 6.18 -19.97
N ASP A 142 -13.38 5.86 -19.14
CA ASP A 142 -13.81 6.73 -18.05
C ASP A 142 -12.78 6.71 -16.91
N ALA A 143 -12.26 7.89 -16.57
CA ALA A 143 -11.29 8.05 -15.48
C ALA A 143 -11.87 7.65 -14.12
N VAL A 144 -13.18 7.81 -13.91
CA VAL A 144 -13.85 7.40 -12.67
C VAL A 144 -13.88 5.88 -12.59
N GLU A 145 -14.23 5.19 -13.67
CA GLU A 145 -14.22 3.73 -13.72
C GLU A 145 -12.81 3.16 -13.44
N VAL A 146 -11.77 3.73 -14.07
CA VAL A 146 -10.38 3.35 -13.80
C VAL A 146 -10.05 3.54 -12.33
N PHE A 147 -10.44 4.67 -11.73
CA PHE A 147 -10.18 4.95 -10.32
C PHE A 147 -10.92 3.95 -9.40
N GLU A 148 -12.20 3.69 -9.65
CA GLU A 148 -12.99 2.78 -8.83
C GLU A 148 -12.47 1.35 -8.88
N GLN A 149 -12.14 0.85 -10.08
CA GLN A 149 -11.54 -0.47 -10.24
C GLN A 149 -10.14 -0.54 -9.64
N ALA A 150 -9.31 0.49 -9.87
CA ALA A 150 -7.91 0.46 -9.43
C ALA A 150 -7.73 0.61 -7.92
N SER A 151 -8.72 1.17 -7.22
CA SER A 151 -8.68 1.40 -5.79
C SER A 151 -9.65 0.52 -4.99
N ASP A 152 -10.44 -0.34 -5.65
CA ASP A 152 -11.52 -1.11 -5.01
C ASP A 152 -12.37 -0.17 -4.12
N PHE A 153 -12.78 0.95 -4.72
CA PHE A 153 -13.24 2.12 -3.96
C PHE A 153 -14.50 1.82 -3.15
N SER A 154 -15.38 0.95 -3.66
CA SER A 154 -16.59 0.55 -2.95
C SER A 154 -16.27 -0.12 -1.62
N THR A 155 -15.39 -1.13 -1.62
CA THR A 155 -14.98 -1.82 -0.39
C THR A 155 -14.30 -0.87 0.60
N LEU A 156 -13.46 0.04 0.11
CA LEU A 156 -12.85 1.06 0.95
C LEU A 156 -13.91 1.94 1.61
N VAL A 157 -14.86 2.46 0.84
CA VAL A 157 -15.91 3.35 1.35
C VAL A 157 -16.79 2.62 2.38
N SER A 158 -17.21 1.39 2.11
CA SER A 158 -18.00 0.59 3.06
C SER A 158 -17.25 0.40 4.39
N LEU A 159 -15.95 0.09 4.34
CA LEU A 159 -15.09 0.01 5.53
C LEU A 159 -15.08 1.35 6.30
N VAL A 160 -14.85 2.47 5.60
CA VAL A 160 -14.77 3.78 6.26
C VAL A 160 -16.10 4.17 6.90
N VAL A 161 -17.24 3.86 6.27
CA VAL A 161 -18.58 4.08 6.88
C VAL A 161 -18.69 3.33 8.20
N GLU A 162 -18.48 2.02 8.18
CA GLU A 162 -18.63 1.15 9.34
C GLU A 162 -17.74 1.62 10.50
N GLN A 163 -16.45 1.81 10.24
CA GLN A 163 -15.48 2.14 11.27
C GLN A 163 -15.67 3.57 11.83
N SER A 164 -16.13 4.51 10.99
CA SER A 164 -16.45 5.88 11.44
C SER A 164 -17.68 5.93 12.34
N GLU A 165 -18.72 5.15 12.03
CA GLU A 165 -19.92 5.07 12.87
C GLU A 165 -19.64 4.38 14.21
N LEU A 166 -18.88 3.28 14.20
CA LEU A 166 -18.44 2.59 15.41
C LEU A 166 -17.66 3.55 16.34
N TYR A 167 -16.69 4.29 15.81
CA TYR A 167 -15.94 5.25 16.60
C TYR A 167 -16.80 6.34 17.25
N MET A 168 -17.77 6.87 16.51
CA MET A 168 -18.64 7.91 17.04
C MET A 168 -19.60 7.37 18.11
N LYS A 169 -20.06 6.13 17.95
CA LYS A 169 -20.81 5.39 18.97
C LYS A 169 -20.00 5.19 20.24
N GLU A 170 -18.73 4.78 20.16
CA GLU A 170 -17.82 4.67 21.32
C GLU A 170 -17.70 6.00 22.07
N LYS A 171 -17.70 7.13 21.35
CA LYS A 171 -17.66 8.46 21.94
C LYS A 171 -18.99 8.95 22.51
N GLY A 172 -20.09 8.22 22.31
CA GLY A 172 -21.43 8.65 22.66
C GLY A 172 -21.91 9.87 21.85
N ILE A 173 -21.34 10.10 20.66
CA ILE A 173 -21.74 11.21 19.79
C ILE A 173 -22.61 10.64 18.67
N PRO A 174 -23.87 11.12 18.51
CA PRO A 174 -24.71 10.71 17.40
C PRO A 174 -24.06 11.07 16.06
N PHE A 175 -23.79 10.07 15.25
CA PHE A 175 -23.26 10.23 13.91
C PHE A 175 -23.72 9.04 13.07
N GLN A 176 -24.21 9.35 11.88
CA GLN A 176 -24.55 8.38 10.86
C GLN A 176 -24.03 8.95 9.54
N THR A 177 -23.53 8.08 8.67
CA THR A 177 -23.15 8.42 7.29
C THR A 177 -23.55 7.28 6.37
N ASN A 178 -23.42 7.49 5.08
CA ASN A 178 -23.59 6.41 4.11
C ASN A 178 -22.48 6.51 3.07
N GLU A 179 -22.50 5.52 2.20
CA GLU A 179 -21.56 5.35 1.12
C GLU A 179 -21.58 6.52 0.13
N ASP A 180 -22.75 7.03 -0.26
CA ASP A 180 -22.88 8.15 -1.20
C ASP A 180 -22.31 9.45 -0.61
N GLU A 181 -22.57 9.70 0.67
CA GLU A 181 -22.01 10.84 1.39
C GLU A 181 -20.48 10.76 1.50
N LEU A 182 -19.91 9.58 1.73
CA LEU A 182 -18.45 9.42 1.74
C LEU A 182 -17.85 9.53 0.34
N ARG A 183 -18.49 9.03 -0.70
CA ARG A 183 -18.06 9.25 -2.09
C ARG A 183 -18.05 10.76 -2.42
N ALA A 184 -19.12 11.47 -2.07
CA ALA A 184 -19.19 12.92 -2.21
C ALA A 184 -18.10 13.65 -1.40
N PHE A 185 -17.84 13.21 -0.17
CA PHE A 185 -16.75 13.72 0.67
C PHE A 185 -15.37 13.57 0.00
N PHE A 186 -15.04 12.37 -0.50
CA PHE A 186 -13.78 12.13 -1.19
C PHE A 186 -13.70 12.90 -2.52
N GLY A 187 -14.79 13.02 -3.26
CA GLY A 187 -14.88 13.88 -4.45
C GLY A 187 -14.57 15.34 -4.13
N ILE A 188 -15.11 15.89 -3.04
CA ILE A 188 -14.77 17.23 -2.55
C ILE A 188 -13.28 17.32 -2.19
N CYS A 189 -12.71 16.31 -1.53
CA CYS A 189 -11.27 16.25 -1.24
C CYS A 189 -10.41 16.29 -2.51
N LEU A 190 -10.80 15.59 -3.57
CA LEU A 190 -10.10 15.64 -4.86
C LEU A 190 -10.17 17.04 -5.48
N VAL A 191 -11.34 17.69 -5.47
CA VAL A 191 -11.49 19.07 -5.96
C VAL A 191 -10.62 20.05 -5.18
N MET A 192 -10.65 19.99 -3.85
CA MET A 192 -9.81 20.82 -2.98
C MET A 192 -8.30 20.54 -3.16
N GLY A 193 -7.93 19.39 -3.73
CA GLY A 193 -6.55 19.02 -4.01
C GLY A 193 -5.93 19.88 -5.11
N TYR A 194 -6.68 20.19 -6.18
CA TYR A 194 -6.19 21.02 -7.28
C TYR A 194 -6.67 22.48 -7.20
N HIS A 195 -7.84 22.73 -6.59
CA HIS A 195 -8.40 24.07 -6.42
C HIS A 195 -8.19 24.54 -4.98
N VAL A 196 -6.99 25.01 -4.63
CA VAL A 196 -6.61 25.31 -3.25
C VAL A 196 -7.00 26.74 -2.84
N LEU A 197 -7.89 26.89 -1.86
CA LEU A 197 -8.20 28.16 -1.20
C LEU A 197 -7.39 28.37 0.10
N PRO A 198 -7.23 29.63 0.58
CA PRO A 198 -6.47 29.94 1.79
C PRO A 198 -6.96 29.20 3.06
N SER A 199 -8.27 28.99 3.16
CA SER A 199 -8.92 28.23 4.23
C SER A 199 -9.93 27.25 3.66
N ILE A 200 -10.07 26.09 4.32
CA ILE A 200 -11.11 25.11 4.00
C ILE A 200 -12.53 25.68 4.16
N ARG A 201 -12.70 26.72 4.97
CA ARG A 201 -14.02 27.35 5.14
C ARG A 201 -14.38 28.26 3.98
N ASP A 202 -13.40 28.69 3.19
CA ASP A 202 -13.61 29.63 2.08
C ASP A 202 -14.40 29.00 0.93
N TYR A 203 -14.34 27.67 0.76
CA TYR A 203 -15.15 26.97 -0.25
C TYR A 203 -16.67 27.12 -0.03
N TRP A 204 -17.09 27.45 1.20
CA TRP A 204 -18.48 27.76 1.57
C TRP A 204 -18.69 29.26 1.87
N SER A 205 -17.75 30.12 1.48
CA SER A 205 -17.87 31.57 1.65
C SER A 205 -19.00 32.13 0.79
N THR A 206 -19.67 33.17 1.27
CA THR A 206 -20.65 33.96 0.52
C THR A 206 -20.06 35.22 -0.10
N GLN A 207 -18.76 35.47 0.07
CA GLN A 207 -18.06 36.63 -0.53
C GLN A 207 -17.92 36.44 -2.04
N PRO A 208 -18.14 37.45 -2.90
CA PRO A 208 -18.25 37.26 -4.35
C PRO A 208 -17.08 36.54 -5.07
N ASP A 209 -15.89 36.56 -4.49
CA ASP A 209 -14.63 36.07 -5.06
C ASP A 209 -14.18 34.68 -4.55
N LEU A 210 -14.85 34.13 -3.53
CA LEU A 210 -14.48 32.87 -2.88
C LEU A 210 -15.41 31.66 -3.08
N PRO A 211 -16.71 31.75 -3.43
CA PRO A 211 -17.59 30.59 -3.43
C PRO A 211 -17.15 29.58 -4.47
N VAL A 212 -17.23 28.31 -4.11
CA VAL A 212 -17.05 27.19 -5.03
C VAL A 212 -18.35 26.39 -5.05
N PRO A 213 -19.31 26.73 -5.95
CA PRO A 213 -20.64 26.14 -5.95
C PRO A 213 -20.65 24.62 -6.05
N VAL A 214 -19.72 24.03 -6.80
CA VAL A 214 -19.59 22.57 -6.92
C VAL A 214 -19.28 21.89 -5.58
N ILE A 215 -18.60 22.57 -4.66
CA ILE A 215 -18.35 22.05 -3.30
C ILE A 215 -19.53 22.40 -2.38
N ALA A 216 -19.93 23.68 -2.37
CA ALA A 216 -20.94 24.18 -1.44
C ALA A 216 -22.33 23.54 -1.64
N ASN A 217 -22.69 23.20 -2.88
CA ASN A 217 -23.96 22.57 -3.22
C ASN A 217 -23.94 21.05 -2.98
N THR A 218 -22.78 20.40 -3.03
CA THR A 218 -22.67 18.95 -2.83
C THR A 218 -22.79 18.55 -1.36
N MET A 219 -22.17 19.32 -0.45
CA MET A 219 -22.22 19.03 0.98
C MET A 219 -22.10 20.31 1.79
N SER A 220 -22.84 20.44 2.89
CA SER A 220 -22.73 21.62 3.74
C SER A 220 -21.40 21.67 4.51
N ARG A 221 -20.93 22.88 4.84
CA ARG A 221 -19.72 23.08 5.65
C ARG A 221 -19.76 22.33 6.98
N ALA A 222 -20.90 22.36 7.66
CA ALA A 222 -21.08 21.67 8.94
C ALA A 222 -20.95 20.14 8.77
N ARG A 223 -21.48 19.61 7.66
CA ARG A 223 -21.45 18.17 7.41
C ARG A 223 -20.05 17.68 7.04
N ILE A 224 -19.31 18.39 6.20
CA ILE A 224 -17.92 18.02 5.90
C ILE A 224 -17.03 18.08 7.15
N GLU A 225 -17.22 19.09 8.02
CA GLU A 225 -16.50 19.18 9.30
C GLU A 225 -16.87 18.00 10.23
N ALA A 226 -18.15 17.60 10.27
CA ALA A 226 -18.60 16.43 11.02
C ALA A 226 -17.97 15.12 10.51
N ILE A 227 -18.02 14.84 9.21
CA ILE A 227 -17.40 13.65 8.60
C ILE A 227 -15.90 13.64 8.87
N ARG A 228 -15.19 14.75 8.65
CA ARG A 228 -13.74 14.86 8.93
C ARG A 228 -13.39 14.54 10.38
N SER A 229 -14.27 14.88 11.32
CA SER A 229 -14.05 14.58 12.75
C SER A 229 -14.33 13.13 13.13
N ALA A 230 -15.13 12.43 12.33
CA ALA A 230 -15.57 11.06 12.53
C ALA A 230 -14.71 10.02 11.80
N LEU A 231 -14.04 10.38 10.69
CA LEU A 231 -13.24 9.47 9.85
C LEU A 231 -12.35 8.52 10.65
N HIS A 232 -12.69 7.23 10.63
CA HIS A 232 -11.93 6.12 11.21
C HIS A 232 -11.84 4.96 10.23
N PHE A 233 -10.81 4.12 10.42
CA PHE A 233 -10.50 3.00 9.54
C PHE A 233 -10.35 1.67 10.29
N THR A 234 -10.47 1.69 11.62
CA THR A 234 -10.28 0.54 12.51
C THR A 234 -11.23 0.63 13.70
N ASN A 235 -11.59 -0.52 14.26
CA ASN A 235 -12.22 -0.63 15.56
C ASN A 235 -11.16 -0.38 16.66
N ASN A 236 -11.45 0.51 17.61
CA ASN A 236 -10.49 0.81 18.67
C ASN A 236 -10.40 -0.30 19.73
N GLU A 237 -11.42 -1.16 19.84
CA GLU A 237 -11.42 -2.30 20.77
C GLU A 237 -10.33 -3.33 20.43
N ASP A 238 -9.95 -3.41 19.15
CA ASP A 238 -8.90 -4.30 18.67
C ASP A 238 -7.48 -3.74 18.90
N MET A 239 -7.38 -2.50 19.40
CA MET A 239 -6.09 -1.83 19.60
C MET A 239 -5.38 -2.36 20.85
N LEU A 240 -4.24 -3.01 20.65
CA LEU A 240 -3.39 -3.47 21.76
C LEU A 240 -2.83 -2.30 22.58
N PRO A 241 -2.65 -2.49 23.91
CA PRO A 241 -1.98 -1.50 24.76
C PRO A 241 -0.59 -1.16 24.23
N ARG A 242 -0.15 0.10 24.39
CA ARG A 242 1.17 0.57 23.92
C ARG A 242 2.36 -0.17 24.52
N THR A 243 2.16 -0.79 25.69
CA THR A 243 3.18 -1.61 26.37
C THR A 243 3.27 -3.02 25.80
N HIS A 244 2.32 -3.43 24.96
CA HIS A 244 2.31 -4.75 24.38
C HIS A 244 3.40 -4.86 23.30
N PRO A 245 4.23 -5.92 23.29
CA PRO A 245 5.32 -6.07 22.30
C PRO A 245 4.85 -6.08 20.84
N GLN A 246 3.62 -6.56 20.59
CA GLN A 246 3.01 -6.62 19.26
C GLN A 246 2.15 -5.39 18.92
N CYS A 247 2.26 -4.29 19.69
CA CYS A 247 1.50 -3.08 19.41
C CYS A 247 1.96 -2.44 18.09
N ASP A 248 1.07 -2.42 17.10
CA ASP A 248 1.31 -1.70 15.85
C ASP A 248 1.06 -0.20 16.05
N ARG A 249 2.11 0.62 15.91
CA ARG A 249 2.02 2.08 16.03
C ARG A 249 1.17 2.70 14.91
N ALA A 250 1.09 2.04 13.76
CA ALA A 250 0.29 2.46 12.61
C ALA A 250 -1.09 1.79 12.56
N PHE A 251 -1.50 1.07 13.62
CA PHE A 251 -2.76 0.32 13.70
C PHE A 251 -3.94 1.06 13.05
N LYS A 252 -4.15 2.33 13.43
CA LYS A 252 -5.29 3.16 12.96
C LYS A 252 -5.35 3.43 11.47
N VAL A 253 -4.24 3.26 10.75
CA VAL A 253 -4.16 3.45 9.28
C VAL A 253 -3.77 2.15 8.57
N ARG A 254 -3.50 1.07 9.31
CA ARG A 254 -3.07 -0.21 8.77
C ARG A 254 -4.03 -0.77 7.72
N PRO A 255 -5.38 -0.75 7.92
CA PRO A 255 -6.30 -1.25 6.92
C PRO A 255 -6.23 -0.48 5.59
N LEU A 256 -5.95 0.82 5.62
CA LEU A 256 -5.79 1.60 4.40
C LEU A 256 -4.52 1.20 3.63
N ILE A 257 -3.41 1.03 4.35
CA ILE A 257 -2.13 0.64 3.75
C ILE A 257 -2.27 -0.73 3.09
N GLU A 258 -2.85 -1.70 3.80
CA GLU A 258 -3.07 -3.06 3.30
C GLU A 258 -4.06 -3.08 2.12
N HIS A 259 -5.13 -2.29 2.21
CA HIS A 259 -6.11 -2.15 1.12
C HIS A 259 -5.46 -1.66 -0.16
N PHE A 260 -4.74 -0.53 -0.11
CA PHE A 260 -4.10 0.04 -1.30
C PHE A 260 -2.95 -0.83 -1.82
N ASN A 261 -2.14 -1.44 -0.95
CA ASN A 261 -1.10 -2.36 -1.38
C ASN A 261 -1.68 -3.56 -2.13
N ARG A 262 -2.79 -4.14 -1.64
CA ARG A 262 -3.51 -5.22 -2.35
C ARG A 262 -4.03 -4.74 -3.70
N CYS A 263 -4.67 -3.58 -3.75
CA CYS A 263 -5.25 -3.05 -5.00
C CYS A 263 -4.18 -2.76 -6.04
N PHE A 264 -3.11 -2.04 -5.66
CA PHE A 264 -2.08 -1.63 -6.61
C PHE A 264 -1.28 -2.81 -7.17
N GLN A 265 -1.04 -3.84 -6.37
CA GLN A 265 -0.38 -5.06 -6.87
C GLN A 265 -1.30 -5.89 -7.78
N ALA A 266 -2.62 -5.88 -7.53
CA ALA A 266 -3.57 -6.60 -8.38
C ALA A 266 -3.78 -5.90 -9.74
N VAL A 267 -3.82 -4.57 -9.75
CA VAL A 267 -4.11 -3.74 -10.93
C VAL A 267 -3.02 -3.82 -11.98
N ARG A 268 -1.77 -4.06 -11.57
CA ARG A 268 -0.66 -4.08 -12.50
C ARG A 268 0.43 -5.05 -12.09
N ASN A 269 0.84 -5.88 -13.04
CA ASN A 269 1.97 -6.78 -12.83
C ASN A 269 3.27 -5.98 -12.62
N PRO A 270 4.16 -6.41 -11.71
CA PRO A 270 5.45 -5.78 -11.53
C PRO A 270 6.29 -5.86 -12.81
N SER A 271 6.92 -4.75 -13.19
CA SER A 271 7.90 -4.75 -14.27
C SER A 271 9.26 -5.28 -13.78
N LYS A 272 10.15 -5.56 -14.74
CA LYS A 272 11.52 -6.01 -14.46
C LYS A 272 12.38 -4.95 -13.77
N GLN A 273 12.06 -3.67 -13.91
CA GLN A 273 12.84 -2.57 -13.35
C GLN A 273 11.99 -1.80 -12.35
N GLN A 274 12.37 -1.85 -11.08
CA GLN A 274 11.66 -1.21 -10.00
C GLN A 274 12.60 -0.31 -9.22
N SER A 275 12.03 0.74 -8.63
CA SER A 275 12.72 1.69 -7.75
C SER A 275 12.12 1.60 -6.36
N ILE A 276 12.99 1.59 -5.35
CA ILE A 276 12.59 1.70 -3.94
C ILE A 276 13.20 2.97 -3.40
N ASP A 277 12.36 3.85 -2.87
CA ASP A 277 12.77 5.14 -2.33
C ASP A 277 11.80 5.59 -1.23
N GLU A 278 12.14 6.70 -0.58
CA GLU A 278 11.48 7.22 0.59
C GLU A 278 10.61 8.43 0.22
N HIS A 279 9.32 8.35 0.55
CA HIS A 279 8.40 9.47 0.46
C HIS A 279 8.16 10.08 1.84
N LEU A 280 8.04 11.41 1.93
CA LEU A 280 7.77 12.09 3.20
C LEU A 280 6.46 12.86 3.14
N ILE A 281 5.46 12.41 3.90
CA ILE A 281 4.19 13.12 4.05
C ILE A 281 4.36 14.22 5.10
N LYS A 282 4.32 15.48 4.64
CA LYS A 282 4.44 16.68 5.50
C LYS A 282 3.47 16.61 6.68
N TYR A 283 4.01 16.64 7.89
CA TYR A 283 3.21 16.68 9.11
C TYR A 283 3.93 17.45 10.21
N LYS A 284 3.28 18.48 10.76
CA LYS A 284 3.84 19.35 11.81
C LYS A 284 3.31 19.05 13.22
N GLY A 285 2.30 18.19 13.37
CA GLY A 285 1.73 17.86 14.66
C GLY A 285 2.64 16.98 15.54
N GLN A 286 2.16 16.68 16.74
CA GLN A 286 2.84 15.77 17.66
C GLN A 286 2.40 14.33 17.37
N ASN A 287 3.33 13.52 16.87
CA ASN A 287 3.14 12.09 16.68
C ASN A 287 4.50 11.38 16.83
N ILE A 288 4.50 10.19 17.43
CA ILE A 288 5.72 9.40 17.69
C ILE A 288 6.38 8.86 16.41
N MET A 289 5.59 8.60 15.36
CA MET A 289 6.10 8.09 14.07
C MET A 289 6.69 9.21 13.18
N LYS A 290 6.56 10.48 13.59
CA LYS A 290 7.04 11.62 12.82
C LYS A 290 8.58 11.62 12.76
N GLN A 291 9.13 11.65 11.56
CA GLN A 291 10.56 11.71 11.29
C GLN A 291 11.03 13.12 10.94
N TYR A 292 12.30 13.38 11.22
CA TYR A 292 13.03 14.55 10.74
C TYR A 292 14.09 14.13 9.72
N ILE A 293 13.98 14.61 8.48
CA ILE A 293 14.95 14.34 7.41
C ILE A 293 15.64 15.65 7.04
N ARG A 294 16.92 15.79 7.39
CA ARG A 294 17.67 17.06 7.28
C ARG A 294 17.72 17.61 5.85
N ASN A 295 17.88 16.72 4.87
CA ASN A 295 18.18 17.06 3.47
C ASN A 295 16.94 17.10 2.56
N LYS A 296 15.71 17.02 3.10
CA LYS A 296 14.47 17.16 2.32
C LYS A 296 13.91 18.59 2.47
N PRO A 297 13.28 19.17 1.41
CA PRO A 297 12.66 20.50 1.49
C PRO A 297 11.61 20.60 2.61
N VAL A 298 10.80 19.55 2.73
CA VAL A 298 9.97 19.30 3.90
C VAL A 298 10.79 18.42 4.84
N LYS A 299 11.13 18.95 6.03
CA LYS A 299 11.98 18.20 6.97
C LYS A 299 11.20 17.32 7.94
N TRP A 300 9.95 17.67 8.26
CA TRP A 300 9.14 16.98 9.27
C TRP A 300 7.93 16.29 8.63
N GLY A 301 7.77 14.99 8.87
CA GLY A 301 6.66 14.24 8.29
C GLY A 301 6.62 12.76 8.66
N PHE A 302 5.66 12.03 8.10
CA PHE A 302 5.65 10.57 8.12
C PHE A 302 6.50 10.05 6.97
N LYS A 303 7.54 9.28 7.29
CA LYS A 303 8.39 8.61 6.29
C LYS A 303 7.63 7.37 5.81
N LEU A 304 7.50 7.23 4.49
CA LEU A 304 7.02 6.04 3.82
C LEU A 304 8.14 5.43 2.98
N TRP A 305 8.23 4.12 2.99
CA TRP A 305 8.96 3.37 1.97
C TRP A 305 8.02 3.10 0.80
N CYS A 306 8.46 3.37 -0.43
CA CYS A 306 7.66 3.22 -1.63
C CYS A 306 8.41 2.35 -2.64
N ARG A 307 7.77 1.27 -3.10
CA ARG A 307 8.21 0.45 -4.22
C ARG A 307 7.41 0.82 -5.46
N CYS A 308 8.09 1.35 -6.47
CA CYS A 308 7.47 1.82 -7.70
C CYS A 308 8.10 1.18 -8.95
N ASP A 309 7.37 1.22 -10.04
CA ASP A 309 7.88 0.97 -11.39
C ASP A 309 8.92 2.03 -11.77
N ALA A 310 10.09 1.61 -12.27
CA ALA A 310 11.22 2.51 -12.47
C ALA A 310 11.00 3.55 -13.59
N ILE A 311 10.12 3.26 -14.56
CA ILE A 311 9.91 4.15 -15.71
C ILE A 311 8.59 4.90 -15.63
N SER A 312 7.48 4.21 -15.36
CA SER A 312 6.15 4.83 -15.26
C SER A 312 5.89 5.51 -13.92
N GLY A 313 6.66 5.19 -12.87
CA GLY A 313 6.46 5.72 -11.53
C GLY A 313 5.23 5.15 -10.81
N TYR A 314 4.60 4.10 -11.36
CA TYR A 314 3.46 3.43 -10.74
C TYR A 314 3.83 2.85 -9.38
N LEU A 315 3.07 3.15 -8.33
CA LEU A 315 3.31 2.67 -6.98
C LEU A 315 2.73 1.26 -6.82
N TYR A 316 3.58 0.26 -6.57
CA TYR A 316 3.14 -1.11 -6.30
C TYR A 316 2.85 -1.32 -4.81
N GLN A 317 3.69 -0.77 -3.94
CA GLN A 317 3.60 -1.04 -2.51
C GLN A 317 4.19 0.14 -1.73
N PHE A 318 3.61 0.43 -0.57
CA PHE A 318 4.22 1.33 0.39
C PHE A 318 4.07 0.83 1.82
N GLY A 319 5.01 1.23 2.66
CA GLY A 319 5.03 0.95 4.10
C GLY A 319 5.29 2.22 4.89
N ILE A 320 4.60 2.41 6.01
CA ILE A 320 4.90 3.53 6.92
C ILE A 320 6.02 3.14 7.88
N TYR A 321 7.02 4.01 8.01
CA TYR A 321 8.06 3.85 9.01
C TYR A 321 7.48 4.09 10.40
N THR A 322 7.59 3.08 11.28
CA THR A 322 7.00 3.17 12.62
C THR A 322 8.01 3.52 13.71
N GLY A 323 9.27 3.72 13.33
CA GLY A 323 10.38 3.98 14.25
C GLY A 323 11.15 2.71 14.56
N ARG A 324 12.41 2.87 14.94
CA ARG A 324 13.30 1.75 15.29
C ARG A 324 12.65 0.80 16.30
N LYS A 325 12.56 -0.48 15.95
CA LYS A 325 12.26 -1.56 16.89
C LYS A 325 13.45 -1.71 17.83
N THR A 326 13.20 -1.70 19.13
CA THR A 326 14.23 -2.07 20.10
C THR A 326 14.30 -3.58 20.13
N ASP A 327 15.40 -4.16 19.68
CA ASP A 327 15.69 -5.57 19.95
C ASP A 327 15.69 -5.77 21.46
N THR A 328 14.75 -6.57 21.95
CA THR A 328 14.68 -7.03 23.35
C THR A 328 14.91 -8.51 23.41
#